data_AF-A0AAW2YRD4-F1
#
_entry.id   AF-A0AAW2YRD4-F1
#
_cell.length_a   1.000
_cell.length_b   1.000
_cell.length_c   1.000
_cell.angle_alpha   90.00
_cell.angle_beta   90.00
_cell.angle_gamma   90.00
#
_symmetry.space_group_name_H-M   'P 1'
#
loop_
_entity.id
_entity.type
_entity.pdbx_description
1 polymer ?
#
loop_
_entity_poly.entity_id
_entity_poly.type
_entity_poly.pdbx_seq_one_letter_code
_entity_poly.pdbx_strand_id
1 'polypeptide(L)'
;MNYSIYSILAAWLVAILPHWYAISIANSKHKFDNTNPRHATQELEKRLTKEELETYKRAEAAQQNGFENLSFFACGVIAANYAKVPVGTINFLCFCYLISRAIYNVLYIKTTTLQYSYFRTITFLTGIIICFTLFIKAGNAINQ
;
A
#
# COMPACT_ATOMS: atom_id res chain seq x y z
N MET A 1 16.79 -19.12 -3.35
CA MET A 1 15.79 -19.18 -2.26
C MET A 1 14.57 -18.35 -2.65
N ASN A 2 13.36 -18.84 -2.35
CA ASN A 2 12.12 -18.19 -2.75
C ASN A 2 11.54 -17.38 -1.59
N TYR A 3 11.54 -16.05 -1.73
CA TYR A 3 11.08 -15.14 -0.68
C TYR A 3 9.75 -14.46 -1.05
N SER A 4 9.21 -14.78 -2.21
CA SER A 4 8.05 -14.10 -2.78
C SER A 4 6.80 -14.20 -1.90
N ILE A 5 6.59 -15.31 -1.18
CA ILE A 5 5.44 -15.44 -0.26
C ILE A 5 5.57 -14.48 0.93
N TYR A 6 6.77 -14.32 1.50
CA TYR A 6 7.01 -13.35 2.57
C TYR A 6 6.79 -11.91 2.11
N SER A 7 6.94 -11.63 0.81
CA SER A 7 6.63 -10.30 0.26
C SER A 7 5.15 -9.94 0.40
N ILE A 8 4.24 -10.91 0.49
CA ILE A 8 2.81 -10.66 0.73
C ILE A 8 2.62 -10.12 2.16
N LEU A 9 3.29 -10.74 3.14
CA LEU A 9 3.27 -10.25 4.53
C LEU A 9 3.92 -8.87 4.63
N ALA A 10 5.05 -8.66 3.94
CA ALA A 10 5.70 -7.36 3.87
C ALA A 10 4.79 -6.31 3.21
N ALA A 11 4.04 -6.67 2.16
CA ALA A 11 3.10 -5.77 1.50
C ALA A 11 1.94 -5.39 2.41
N TRP A 12 1.41 -6.33 3.21
CA TRP A 12 0.43 -6.05 4.25
C TRP A 12 0.99 -5.06 5.29
N LEU A 13 2.21 -5.29 5.76
CA LEU A 13 2.89 -4.38 6.69
C LEU A 13 3.01 -2.97 6.09
N VAL A 14 3.51 -2.86 4.86
CA VAL A 14 3.63 -1.57 4.15
C VAL A 14 2.25 -0.89 4.00
N ALA A 15 1.19 -1.65 3.77
CA ALA A 15 -0.17 -1.10 3.64
C ALA A 15 -0.75 -0.59 4.96
N ILE A 16 -0.41 -1.18 6.12
CA ILE A 16 -0.94 -0.74 7.43
C ILE A 16 -0.15 0.43 8.03
N LEU A 17 1.12 0.65 7.64
CA LEU A 17 1.96 1.74 8.19
C LEU A 17 1.30 3.13 8.16
N PRO A 18 0.61 3.56 7.08
CA PRO A 18 -0.08 4.85 7.06
C PRO A 18 -1.16 4.98 8.15
N HIS A 19 -1.87 3.90 8.48
CA HIS A 19 -2.88 3.92 9.55
C HIS A 19 -2.24 4.13 10.92
N TRP A 20 -1.12 3.47 11.22
CA TRP A 20 -0.40 3.73 12.49
C TRP A 20 0.10 5.17 12.59
N TYR A 21 0.50 5.76 11.45
CA TYR A 21 0.84 7.18 11.41
C TYR A 21 -0.40 8.07 11.65
N ALA A 22 -1.54 7.75 11.06
CA ALA A 22 -2.80 8.45 11.30
C ALA A 22 -3.20 8.40 12.79
N ILE A 23 -3.14 7.22 13.40
CA ILE A 23 -3.43 7.02 14.83
C ILE A 23 -2.44 7.78 15.73
N SER A 24 -1.17 7.90 15.34
CA SER A 24 -0.19 8.73 16.06
C SER A 24 -0.58 10.21 16.06
N ILE A 25 -1.05 10.74 14.93
CA ILE A 25 -1.57 12.11 14.83
C ILE A 25 -2.79 12.28 15.73
N ALA A 26 -3.74 11.36 15.68
CA ALA A 26 -4.94 11.41 16.51
C ALA A 26 -4.61 11.37 18.02
N ASN A 27 -3.66 10.55 18.43
CA ASN A 27 -3.24 10.41 19.83
C ASN A 27 -2.46 11.61 20.38
N SER A 28 -1.93 12.49 19.52
CA SER A 28 -1.10 13.63 19.95
C SER A 28 -1.86 14.66 20.81
N LYS A 29 -3.19 14.75 20.65
CA LYS A 29 -4.05 15.67 21.41
C LYS A 29 -4.85 14.97 22.50
N HIS A 30 -5.29 13.74 22.27
CA HIS A 30 -6.02 12.91 23.23
C HIS A 30 -6.03 11.46 22.75
N LYS A 31 -6.17 10.51 23.68
CA LYS A 31 -6.28 9.08 23.36
C LYS A 31 -7.39 8.84 22.34
N PHE A 32 -7.02 8.25 21.20
CA PHE A 32 -7.94 7.85 20.15
C PHE A 32 -8.93 6.83 20.70
N ASP A 33 -10.21 7.13 20.57
CA ASP A 33 -11.28 6.22 20.95
C ASP A 33 -11.48 5.19 19.83
N ASN A 34 -11.06 3.96 20.10
CA ASN A 34 -11.17 2.85 19.16
C ASN A 34 -12.50 2.08 19.29
N THR A 35 -13.48 2.59 20.06
CA THR A 35 -14.81 1.96 20.14
C THR A 35 -15.60 2.15 18.84
N ASN A 36 -15.34 3.22 18.10
CA ASN A 36 -15.90 3.43 16.76
C ASN A 36 -14.89 4.15 15.82
N PRO A 37 -13.85 3.46 15.35
CA PRO A 37 -12.72 4.08 14.65
C PRO A 37 -13.12 4.74 13.33
N ARG A 38 -14.19 4.26 12.67
CA ARG A 38 -14.66 4.82 11.39
C ARG A 38 -15.45 6.12 11.55
N HIS A 39 -16.09 6.33 12.69
CA HIS A 39 -16.79 7.59 13.02
C HIS A 39 -15.93 8.55 13.83
N ALA A 40 -14.74 8.12 14.28
CA ALA A 40 -13.81 8.94 15.05
C ALA A 40 -13.39 10.23 14.30
N THR A 41 -13.46 10.27 12.97
CA THR A 41 -13.13 11.44 12.15
C THR A 41 -13.93 12.70 12.55
N GLN A 42 -15.21 12.56 12.93
CA GLN A 42 -16.05 13.70 13.34
C GLN A 42 -15.64 14.26 14.71
N GLU A 43 -15.15 13.39 15.61
CA GLU A 43 -14.60 13.82 16.90
C GLU A 43 -13.20 14.42 16.73
N LEU A 44 -12.41 13.90 15.79
CA LEU A 44 -11.10 14.45 15.44
C LEU A 44 -11.23 15.82 14.77
N GLU A 45 -12.28 16.07 13.99
CA GLU A 45 -12.58 17.39 13.38
C GLU A 45 -12.72 18.51 14.40
N LYS A 46 -13.20 18.21 15.61
CA LYS A 46 -13.37 19.18 16.69
C LYS A 46 -12.06 19.47 17.45
N ARG A 47 -11.04 18.62 17.30
CA ARG A 47 -9.88 18.56 18.21
C ARG A 47 -8.54 18.77 17.50
N LEU A 48 -8.44 18.38 16.22
CA LEU A 48 -7.24 18.56 15.40
C LEU A 48 -7.29 19.90 14.66
N THR A 49 -6.11 20.44 14.38
CA THR A 49 -6.00 21.53 13.40
C THR A 49 -6.41 21.04 12.01
N LYS A 50 -6.78 21.97 11.12
CA LYS A 50 -7.16 21.64 9.74
C LYS A 50 -6.06 20.85 9.02
N GLU A 51 -4.79 21.20 9.24
CA GLU A 51 -3.65 20.52 8.60
C GLU A 51 -3.42 19.10 9.13
N GLU A 52 -3.54 18.90 10.44
CA GLU A 52 -3.44 17.57 11.08
C GLU A 52 -4.58 16.65 10.60
N LEU A 53 -5.80 17.18 10.54
CA LEU A 53 -6.97 16.44 10.06
C LEU A 53 -6.83 16.02 8.59
N GLU A 54 -6.38 16.92 7.72
CA GLU A 54 -6.15 16.59 6.31
C GLU A 54 -5.04 15.55 6.15
N THR A 55 -3.99 15.62 6.98
CA THR A 55 -2.93 14.61 6.99
C THR A 55 -3.42 13.26 7.48
N TYR A 56 -4.26 13.23 8.52
CA TYR A 56 -4.94 12.03 9.00
C TYR A 56 -5.78 11.39 7.90
N LYS A 57 -6.65 12.17 7.23
CA LYS A 57 -7.50 11.71 6.12
C LYS A 57 -6.67 11.16 4.97
N ARG A 58 -5.55 11.81 4.63
CA ARG A 58 -4.62 11.30 3.59
C ARG A 58 -3.98 9.96 4.00
N ALA A 59 -3.56 9.82 5.25
CA ALA A 59 -2.93 8.60 5.74
C ALA A 59 -3.91 7.41 5.77
N GLU A 60 -5.14 7.61 6.22
CA GLU A 60 -6.21 6.59 6.16
C GLU A 60 -6.50 6.17 4.71
N ALA A 61 -6.63 7.14 3.80
CA ALA A 61 -6.88 6.85 2.38
C ALA A 61 -5.72 6.07 1.74
N ALA A 62 -4.47 6.34 2.13
CA ALA A 62 -3.30 5.59 1.66
C ALA A 62 -3.33 4.12 2.12
N GLN A 63 -3.73 3.87 3.38
CA GLN A 63 -3.89 2.52 3.90
C GLN A 63 -5.01 1.77 3.16
N GLN A 64 -6.16 2.43 2.95
CA GLN A 64 -7.28 1.80 2.25
C GLN A 64 -6.88 1.39 0.84
N ASN A 65 -6.22 2.28 0.09
CA ASN A 65 -5.66 1.96 -1.23
C ASN A 65 -4.66 0.80 -1.17
N GLY A 66 -3.82 0.75 -0.13
CA GLY A 66 -2.88 -0.35 0.10
C GLY A 66 -3.59 -1.71 0.21
N PHE A 67 -4.65 -1.80 1.00
CA PHE A 67 -5.40 -3.05 1.15
C PHE A 67 -6.24 -3.43 -0.07
N GLU A 68 -6.79 -2.47 -0.80
CA GLU A 68 -7.49 -2.73 -2.07
C GLU A 68 -6.57 -3.40 -3.10
N ASN A 69 -5.29 -3.02 -3.13
CA ASN A 69 -4.30 -3.58 -4.07
C ASN A 69 -3.62 -4.86 -3.56
N LEU A 70 -3.69 -5.14 -2.27
CA LEU A 70 -2.97 -6.25 -1.65
C LEU A 70 -3.45 -7.60 -2.20
N SER A 71 -4.77 -7.79 -2.36
CA SER A 71 -5.35 -9.02 -2.90
C SER A 71 -4.86 -9.28 -4.33
N PHE A 72 -4.83 -8.23 -5.16
CA PHE A 72 -4.37 -8.33 -6.54
C PHE A 72 -2.89 -8.73 -6.64
N PHE A 73 -2.04 -8.11 -5.82
CA PHE A 73 -0.63 -8.47 -5.72
C PHE A 73 -0.44 -9.90 -5.20
N ALA A 74 -1.11 -10.27 -4.11
CA ALA A 74 -1.00 -11.60 -3.50
C ALA A 74 -1.39 -12.71 -4.48
N CYS A 75 -2.51 -12.54 -5.19
CA CYS A 75 -2.94 -13.47 -6.22
C CYS A 75 -1.91 -13.60 -7.35
N GLY A 76 -1.31 -12.50 -7.81
CA GLY A 76 -0.28 -12.53 -8.85
C GLY A 76 0.98 -13.27 -8.41
N VAL A 77 1.42 -13.06 -7.17
CA VAL A 77 2.56 -13.78 -6.58
C VAL A 77 2.27 -15.27 -6.46
N ILE A 78 1.11 -15.64 -5.93
CA ILE A 78 0.71 -17.05 -5.78
C ILE A 78 0.61 -17.73 -7.15
N ALA A 79 -0.02 -17.08 -8.14
CA ALA A 79 -0.15 -17.60 -9.49
C ALA A 79 1.22 -17.82 -10.16
N ALA A 80 2.15 -16.85 -10.06
CA ALA A 80 3.49 -16.98 -10.63
C ALA A 80 4.30 -18.10 -9.98
N ASN A 81 4.17 -18.29 -8.66
CA ASN A 81 4.80 -19.41 -7.96
C ASN A 81 4.21 -20.76 -8.39
N TYR A 82 2.87 -20.85 -8.46
CA TYR A 82 2.18 -22.06 -8.88
C TYR A 82 2.55 -22.46 -10.32
N ALA A 83 2.64 -21.48 -11.22
CA ALA A 83 3.06 -21.64 -12.61
C ALA A 83 4.57 -21.90 -12.77
N LYS A 84 5.34 -22.02 -11.68
CA LYS A 84 6.79 -22.29 -11.68
C LYS A 84 7.61 -21.25 -12.48
N VAL A 85 7.16 -19.99 -12.50
CA VAL A 85 7.95 -18.88 -13.07
C VAL A 85 9.30 -18.80 -12.34
N PRO A 86 10.42 -18.48 -13.02
CA PRO A 86 11.72 -18.40 -12.39
C PRO A 86 11.73 -17.56 -11.12
N VAL A 87 12.13 -18.17 -10.00
CA VAL A 87 12.07 -17.57 -8.65
C VAL A 87 12.80 -16.23 -8.57
N GLY A 88 13.93 -16.09 -9.26
CA GLY A 88 14.68 -14.82 -9.31
C GLY A 88 13.84 -13.67 -9.88
N THR A 89 13.04 -13.94 -10.91
CA THR A 89 12.13 -12.96 -11.51
C THR A 89 10.99 -12.60 -10.57
N ILE A 90 10.38 -13.59 -9.90
CA ILE A 90 9.29 -13.33 -8.95
C ILE A 90 9.81 -12.47 -7.79
N ASN A 91 10.95 -12.85 -7.18
CA ASN A 91 11.54 -12.11 -6.08
C ASN A 91 11.84 -10.65 -6.46
N PHE A 92 12.41 -10.42 -7.65
CA PHE A 92 12.71 -9.07 -8.14
C PHE A 92 11.44 -8.22 -8.31
N LEU A 93 10.40 -8.78 -8.94
CA LEU A 93 9.12 -8.09 -9.10
C LEU A 93 8.47 -7.78 -7.75
N CYS A 94 8.48 -8.72 -6.81
CA CYS A 94 7.98 -8.50 -5.45
C CYS A 94 8.74 -7.39 -4.73
N PHE A 95 10.06 -7.36 -4.84
CA PHE A 95 10.90 -6.32 -4.26
C PHE A 95 10.58 -4.93 -4.85
N CYS A 96 10.49 -4.82 -6.18
CA CYS A 96 10.12 -3.58 -6.85
C CYS A 96 8.72 -3.11 -6.44
N TYR A 97 7.77 -4.03 -6.26
CA TYR A 97 6.42 -3.70 -5.79
C TYR A 97 6.44 -3.09 -4.39
N LEU A 98 7.17 -3.70 -3.45
CA LEU A 98 7.28 -3.19 -2.08
C LEU A 98 7.90 -1.78 -2.05
N ILE A 99 8.95 -1.53 -2.83
CA ILE A 99 9.55 -0.20 -2.95
C ILE A 99 8.55 0.80 -3.53
N SER A 100 7.86 0.43 -4.62
CA SER A 100 6.83 1.28 -5.23
C SER A 100 5.75 1.68 -4.21
N ARG A 101 5.27 0.72 -3.40
CA ARG A 101 4.27 1.00 -2.35
C ARG A 101 4.81 1.85 -1.21
N ALA A 102 6.05 1.63 -0.78
CA ALA A 102 6.67 2.47 0.26
C ALA A 102 6.79 3.92 -0.21
N ILE A 103 7.26 4.15 -1.44
CA ILE A 103 7.36 5.49 -2.04
C ILE A 103 5.96 6.10 -2.21
N TYR A 104 5.00 5.33 -2.73
CA TYR A 104 3.62 5.78 -2.88
C TYR A 104 3.03 6.27 -1.55
N ASN A 105 3.20 5.52 -0.47
CA ASN A 105 2.68 5.90 0.85
C ASN A 105 3.31 7.20 1.37
N VAL A 106 4.63 7.35 1.24
CA VAL A 106 5.33 8.58 1.64
C VAL A 106 4.86 9.78 0.83
N LEU A 107 4.74 9.62 -0.49
CA LEU A 107 4.21 10.65 -1.37
C LEU A 107 2.77 10.99 -1.00
N TYR A 108 1.91 9.99 -0.74
CA TYR A 108 0.50 10.22 -0.42
C TYR A 108 0.33 11.08 0.84
N ILE A 109 1.11 10.81 1.88
CA ILE A 109 1.02 11.52 3.16
C ILE A 109 1.57 12.94 3.05
N LYS A 110 2.74 13.10 2.39
CA LYS A 110 3.48 14.38 2.35
C LYS A 110 3.06 15.32 1.21
N THR A 111 2.33 14.83 0.21
CA THR A 111 1.95 15.64 -0.95
C THR A 111 0.83 16.61 -0.61
N THR A 112 1.14 17.90 -0.64
CA THR A 112 0.17 19.00 -0.57
C THR A 112 0.05 19.78 -1.90
N THR A 113 0.94 19.54 -2.86
CA THR A 113 1.02 20.28 -4.13
C THR A 113 0.70 19.40 -5.35
N LEU A 114 0.05 19.98 -6.37
CA LEU A 114 -0.40 19.29 -7.59
C LEU A 114 0.72 18.51 -8.31
N GLN A 115 1.94 19.04 -8.35
CA GLN A 115 3.09 18.40 -9.00
C GLN A 115 3.44 17.03 -8.41
N TYR A 116 3.36 16.88 -7.08
CA TYR A 116 3.64 15.60 -6.42
C TYR A 116 2.50 14.57 -6.59
N SER A 117 1.31 15.00 -7.00
CA SER A 117 0.20 14.11 -7.35
C SER A 117 0.52 13.26 -8.58
N TYR A 118 1.30 13.78 -9.55
CA TYR A 118 1.72 13.01 -10.72
C TYR A 118 2.65 11.86 -10.35
N PHE A 119 3.61 12.09 -9.45
CA PHE A 119 4.51 11.04 -8.95
C PHE A 119 3.75 9.94 -8.20
N ARG A 120 2.69 10.30 -7.46
CA ARG A 120 1.78 9.34 -6.85
C ARG A 120 1.10 8.45 -7.89
N THR A 121 0.61 9.03 -9.00
CA THR A 121 0.01 8.26 -10.09
C THR A 121 1.01 7.33 -10.76
N ILE A 122 2.22 7.81 -11.04
CA ILE A 122 3.28 7.00 -11.65
C ILE A 122 3.63 5.81 -10.75
N THR A 123 3.89 6.05 -9.47
CA THR A 123 4.24 4.99 -8.51
C THR A 123 3.12 3.97 -8.34
N PHE A 124 1.86 4.42 -8.35
CA PHE A 124 0.70 3.54 -8.35
C PHE A 124 0.65 2.64 -9.60
N LEU A 125 0.78 3.24 -10.79
CA LEU A 125 0.76 2.51 -12.05
C LEU A 125 1.91 1.51 -12.14
N THR A 126 3.10 1.84 -11.64
CA THR A 126 4.21 0.89 -11.53
C THR A 126 3.81 -0.36 -10.75
N GLY A 127 3.14 -0.21 -9.60
CA GLY A 127 2.65 -1.34 -8.81
C GLY A 127 1.65 -2.22 -9.58
N ILE A 128 0.73 -1.61 -10.31
CA ILE A 128 -0.25 -2.32 -11.16
C ILE A 128 0.45 -3.06 -12.29
N ILE A 129 1.39 -2.42 -12.99
CA ILE A 129 2.17 -3.04 -14.08
C ILE A 129 2.95 -4.26 -13.57
N ILE A 130 3.50 -4.20 -12.35
CA ILE A 130 4.18 -5.33 -11.74
C ILE A 130 3.20 -6.50 -11.50
N CYS A 131 2.00 -6.21 -10.98
CA CYS A 131 0.97 -7.22 -10.79
C CYS A 131 0.56 -7.87 -12.13
N PHE A 132 0.31 -7.07 -13.17
CA PHE A 132 0.04 -7.58 -14.52
C PHE A 132 1.19 -8.45 -15.04
N THR A 133 2.43 -8.03 -14.82
CA THR A 133 3.61 -8.78 -15.25
C THR A 133 3.68 -10.15 -14.57
N LEU A 134 3.35 -10.24 -13.28
CA LEU A 134 3.27 -11.51 -12.55
C LEU A 134 2.23 -12.45 -13.18
N PHE A 135 1.02 -11.95 -13.45
CA PHE A 135 -0.04 -12.74 -14.09
C PHE A 135 0.30 -13.16 -15.51
N ILE A 136 0.85 -12.26 -16.33
CA ILE A 136 1.24 -12.57 -17.71
C ILE A 136 2.33 -13.65 -17.72
N LYS A 137 3.35 -13.52 -16.85
CA LYS A 137 4.40 -14.53 -16.73
C LYS A 137 3.85 -15.87 -16.25
N ALA A 138 2.91 -15.86 -15.31
CA ALA A 138 2.24 -17.08 -14.86
C ALA A 138 1.46 -17.75 -16.00
N GLY A 139 0.64 -17.00 -16.75
CA GLY A 139 -0.11 -17.52 -17.88
C GLY A 139 0.78 -18.09 -18.97
N ASN A 140 1.86 -17.39 -19.32
CA ASN A 140 2.82 -17.87 -20.32
C ASN A 140 3.52 -19.16 -19.89
N ALA A 141 3.81 -19.33 -18.60
CA ALA A 141 4.45 -20.54 -18.09
C ALA A 141 3.50 -21.74 -17.99
N ILE A 142 2.19 -21.51 -17.82
CA ILE A 142 1.17 -22.57 -17.83
C ILE A 142 0.89 -23.07 -19.25
N ASN A 143 1.00 -22.19 -20.25
CA ASN A 143 0.74 -22.52 -21.66
C ASN A 143 1.94 -23.17 -22.38
N GLN A 144 3.05 -23.41 -21.67
CA GLN A 144 4.22 -24.14 -22.15
C GLN A 144 4.17 -25.60 -21.69
#